data_AF-A0A8X6JZ19-F1
#
_entry.id   AF-A0A8X6JZ19-F1
#
_cell.length_a   1.000
_cell.length_b   1.000
_cell.length_c   1.000
_cell.angle_alpha   90.00
_cell.angle_beta   90.00
_cell.angle_gamma   90.00
#
_symmetry.space_group_name_H-M   'P 1'
#
loop_
_entity.id
_entity.type
_entity.pdbx_description
1 polymer ?
#
loop_
_entity_poly.entity_id
_entity_poly.type
_entity_poly.pdbx_seq_one_letter_code
_entity_poly.pdbx_strand_id
1 'polypeptide(L)'
;MDPKVKDKTGVKKKPKKMISLEAKHEIIAKHERGFRIIDLVNEYGRNPSTISTIIKQKEVMKKLQPSKGVTIISKLRTNTHDKMEQLLLLWIKEK
;
A
#
# COMPACT_ATOMS: atom_id res chain seq x y z
N MET A 1 22.04 37.19 17.23
CA MET A 1 20.69 36.91 17.79
C MET A 1 19.74 36.92 16.61
N ASP A 2 19.72 35.81 15.89
CA ASP A 2 19.04 35.69 14.60
C ASP A 2 17.53 35.48 14.79
N PRO A 3 16.68 36.16 14.01
CA PRO A 3 15.25 36.09 14.20
C PRO A 3 14.68 34.77 13.65
N LYS A 4 13.84 34.17 14.48
CA LYS A 4 13.04 32.96 14.26
C LYS A 4 12.16 33.10 13.00
N VAL A 5 12.54 32.50 11.88
CA VAL A 5 11.66 32.35 10.71
C VAL A 5 10.55 31.35 11.07
N LYS A 6 9.35 31.88 11.31
CA LYS A 6 8.09 31.15 11.26
C LYS A 6 7.70 31.07 9.79
N ASP A 7 7.62 29.87 9.22
CA ASP A 7 6.84 29.69 8.00
C ASP A 7 5.62 28.80 8.25
N LYS A 8 4.48 29.40 7.94
CA LYS A 8 3.13 28.90 8.09
C LYS A 8 2.67 28.42 6.73
N THR A 9 2.71 27.11 6.48
CA THR A 9 1.99 26.56 5.33
C THR A 9 0.95 25.56 5.80
N GLY A 10 -0.23 26.07 6.13
CA GLY A 10 -1.46 25.31 6.31
C GLY A 10 -1.94 24.75 4.98
N VAL A 11 -1.16 23.87 4.34
CA VAL A 11 -1.62 23.10 3.18
C VAL A 11 -2.53 22.01 3.73
N LYS A 12 -3.84 22.15 3.52
CA LYS A 12 -4.81 21.06 3.76
C LYS A 12 -4.31 19.84 2.97
N LYS A 13 -3.75 18.84 3.66
CA LYS A 13 -3.21 17.63 3.04
C LYS A 13 -4.36 16.96 2.29
N LYS A 14 -4.29 16.93 0.95
CA LYS A 14 -5.25 16.17 0.14
C LYS A 14 -5.33 14.75 0.70
N PRO A 15 -6.54 14.18 0.88
CA PRO A 15 -6.68 12.84 1.43
C PRO A 15 -5.89 11.88 0.55
N LYS A 16 -5.06 11.05 1.20
CA LYS A 16 -4.21 10.10 0.51
C LYS A 16 -5.12 9.08 -0.16
N LYS A 17 -5.26 9.15 -1.49
CA LYS A 17 -6.02 8.15 -2.26
C LYS A 17 -5.36 6.79 -2.02
N MET A 18 -6.03 5.92 -1.29
CA MET A 18 -5.52 4.58 -0.99
C MET A 18 -5.52 3.75 -2.28
N ILE A 19 -4.48 2.93 -2.44
CA ILE A 19 -4.35 1.98 -3.55
C ILE A 19 -4.71 0.62 -2.98
N SER A 20 -5.56 -0.12 -3.70
CA SER A 20 -5.97 -1.46 -3.31
C SER A 20 -4.78 -2.42 -3.30
N LEU A 21 -4.92 -3.49 -2.53
CA LEU A 21 -3.96 -4.57 -2.43
C LEU A 21 -3.67 -5.21 -3.80
N GLU A 22 -4.72 -5.47 -4.57
CA GLU A 22 -4.65 -6.04 -5.92
C GLU A 22 -3.84 -5.14 -6.86
N ALA A 23 -4.14 -3.84 -6.88
CA ALA A 23 -3.39 -2.89 -7.70
C ALA A 23 -1.91 -2.82 -7.30
N LYS A 24 -1.57 -2.96 -6.01
CA LYS A 24 -0.15 -3.05 -5.60
C LYS A 24 0.53 -4.30 -6.13
N HIS A 25 -0.15 -5.46 -6.09
CA HIS A 25 0.37 -6.70 -6.64
C HIS A 25 0.55 -6.62 -8.15
N GLU A 26 -0.41 -6.03 -8.86
CA GLU A 26 -0.34 -5.84 -10.30
C GLU A 26 0.83 -4.92 -10.70
N ILE A 27 1.04 -3.82 -9.97
CA ILE A 27 2.19 -2.92 -10.16
C ILE A 27 3.52 -3.67 -9.98
N ILE A 28 3.62 -4.51 -8.94
CA ILE A 28 4.83 -5.32 -8.69
C ILE A 28 5.04 -6.33 -9.84
N ALA A 29 3.98 -7.04 -10.26
CA ALA A 29 4.04 -8.03 -11.32
C ALA A 29 4.44 -7.41 -12.66
N LYS A 30 3.85 -6.26 -13.03
CA LYS A 30 4.25 -5.51 -14.25
C LYS A 30 5.69 -5.04 -14.15
N HIS A 31 6.14 -4.57 -13.00
CA HIS A 31 7.53 -4.15 -12.85
C HIS A 31 8.52 -5.32 -12.94
N GLU A 32 8.21 -6.49 -12.35
CA GLU A 32 9.01 -7.72 -12.50
C GLU A 32 9.04 -8.21 -13.96
N ARG A 33 7.99 -7.92 -14.75
CA ARG A 33 7.92 -8.19 -16.19
C ARG A 33 8.74 -7.21 -17.04
N GLY A 34 9.35 -6.18 -16.44
CA GLY A 34 10.23 -5.22 -17.12
C GLY A 34 9.59 -3.88 -17.48
N PHE A 35 8.38 -3.57 -17.03
CA PHE A 35 7.75 -2.28 -17.29
C PHE A 35 8.50 -1.14 -16.58
N ARG A 36 8.63 0.01 -17.27
CA ARG A 36 9.26 1.20 -16.71
C ARG A 36 8.34 1.87 -15.70
N ILE A 37 8.95 2.53 -14.71
CA ILE A 37 8.22 3.25 -13.65
C ILE A 37 7.32 4.34 -14.24
N ILE A 38 7.76 4.99 -15.34
CA ILE A 38 7.01 6.06 -16.01
C ILE A 38 5.70 5.52 -16.61
N ASP A 39 5.74 4.35 -17.24
CA ASP A 39 4.55 3.72 -17.83
C ASP A 39 3.53 3.37 -16.74
N LEU A 40 4.01 2.84 -15.61
CA LEU A 40 3.18 2.54 -14.43
C LEU A 40 2.60 3.81 -13.78
N VAL A 41 3.34 4.92 -13.79
CA VAL A 41 2.85 6.21 -13.29
C VAL A 41 1.70 6.72 -14.14
N ASN A 42 1.84 6.62 -15.47
CA ASN A 42 0.82 7.06 -16.42
C ASN A 42 -0.43 6.18 -16.34
N GLU A 43 -0.26 4.86 -16.30
CA GLU A 43 -1.37 3.90 -16.25
C GLU A 43 -2.20 4.04 -14.98
N TYR A 44 -1.55 4.13 -13.82
CA TYR A 44 -2.25 4.18 -12.53
C TYR A 44 -2.57 5.61 -12.06
N GLY A 45 -2.10 6.65 -12.78
CA GLY A 45 -2.28 8.06 -12.42
C GLY A 45 -1.73 8.40 -11.03
N ARG A 46 -0.62 7.77 -10.64
CA ARG A 46 -0.01 7.92 -9.29
C ARG A 46 1.33 8.63 -9.36
N ASN A 47 1.71 9.25 -8.25
CA ASN A 47 3.02 9.89 -8.20
C ASN A 47 4.14 8.84 -8.32
N PRO A 48 5.29 9.18 -8.94
CA PRO A 48 6.41 8.25 -9.10
C PRO A 48 6.95 7.70 -7.77
N SER A 49 6.94 8.52 -6.72
CA SER A 49 7.41 8.13 -5.40
C SER A 49 6.53 7.05 -4.75
N THR A 50 5.23 7.02 -5.02
CA THR A 50 4.31 5.98 -4.54
C THR A 50 4.58 4.67 -5.26
N ILE A 51 4.72 4.69 -6.59
CA ILE A 51 5.05 3.49 -7.38
C ILE A 51 6.40 2.91 -6.93
N SER A 52 7.42 3.76 -6.75
CA SER A 52 8.73 3.33 -6.23
C SER A 52 8.62 2.73 -4.83
N THR A 53 7.80 3.31 -3.95
CA THR A 53 7.59 2.76 -2.60
C THR A 53 6.91 1.40 -2.65
N ILE A 54 5.91 1.21 -3.53
CA ILE A 54 5.22 -0.09 -3.72
C ILE A 54 6.22 -1.15 -4.17
N ILE A 55 7.07 -0.83 -5.14
CA ILE A 55 8.13 -1.74 -5.64
C ILE A 55 9.11 -2.10 -4.52
N LYS A 56 9.57 -1.13 -3.72
CA LYS A 56 10.46 -1.38 -2.57
C LYS A 56 9.80 -2.27 -1.51
N GLN A 57 8.49 -2.14 -1.32
CA GLN A 57 7.72 -2.92 -0.36
C GLN A 57 7.31 -4.30 -0.87
N LYS A 58 7.80 -4.75 -2.04
CA LYS A 58 7.44 -6.05 -2.64
C LYS A 58 7.61 -7.23 -1.69
N GLU A 59 8.70 -7.26 -0.91
CA GLU A 59 8.98 -8.35 0.03
C GLU A 59 7.97 -8.39 1.18
N VAL A 60 7.52 -7.22 1.62
CA VAL A 60 6.49 -7.09 2.66
C VAL A 60 5.14 -7.53 2.10
N MET A 61 4.82 -7.13 0.86
CA MET A 61 3.58 -7.53 0.20
C MET A 61 3.53 -9.05 -0.06
N LYS A 62 4.66 -9.68 -0.43
CA LYS A 62 4.74 -11.15 -0.59
C LYS A 62 4.51 -11.90 0.73
N LYS A 63 5.05 -11.39 1.84
CA LYS A 63 4.90 -11.99 3.18
C LYS A 63 3.49 -11.83 3.77
N LEU A 64 2.78 -10.78 3.39
CA LEU A 64 1.41 -10.55 3.80
C LEU A 64 0.50 -11.44 2.94
N GLN A 65 -0.09 -12.46 3.55
CA GLN A 65 -1.14 -13.28 2.95
C GLN A 65 -2.48 -12.82 3.54
N PRO A 66 -3.10 -11.75 2.99
CA PRO A 66 -4.32 -11.20 3.55
C PRO A 66 -5.45 -12.23 3.51
N SER A 67 -6.34 -12.15 4.50
CA SER A 67 -7.58 -12.89 4.50
C SER A 67 -8.48 -12.49 3.32
N LYS A 68 -9.36 -13.40 2.88
CA LYS A 68 -10.29 -13.14 1.78
C LYS A 68 -11.19 -11.94 2.14
N GLY A 69 -11.08 -10.84 1.38
CA GLY A 69 -11.88 -9.63 1.54
C GLY A 69 -11.12 -8.37 1.95
N VAL A 70 -9.82 -8.46 2.28
CA VAL A 70 -9.01 -7.29 2.62
C VAL A 70 -8.58 -6.54 1.36
N THR A 71 -9.20 -5.40 1.10
CA THR A 71 -8.89 -4.58 -0.08
C THR A 71 -7.79 -3.55 0.17
N ILE A 72 -7.53 -3.18 1.42
CA ILE A 72 -6.60 -2.11 1.80
C ILE A 72 -5.75 -2.51 3.01
N ILE A 73 -4.42 -2.46 2.87
CA ILE A 73 -3.48 -2.65 3.98
C ILE A 73 -3.07 -1.30 4.56
N SER A 74 -3.39 -1.11 5.84
CA SER A 74 -2.88 0.00 6.66
C SER A 74 -1.50 -0.35 7.23
N LYS A 75 -0.72 0.66 7.65
CA LYS A 75 0.59 0.45 8.28
C LYS A 75 0.54 -0.31 9.61
N LEU A 76 -0.63 -0.35 10.25
CA LEU A 76 -0.82 -0.95 11.57
C LEU A 76 -1.13 -2.45 11.49
N ARG A 77 -1.40 -2.96 10.28
CA ARG A 77 -1.78 -4.35 10.08
C ARG A 77 -0.54 -5.24 10.16
N THR A 78 -0.59 -6.21 11.06
CA THR A 78 0.49 -7.20 11.26
C THR A 78 0.03 -8.58 10.84
N ASN A 79 0.98 -9.48 10.57
CA ASN A 79 0.73 -10.89 10.23
C ASN A 79 -0.18 -11.60 11.26
N THR A 80 -0.11 -11.20 12.53
CA THR A 80 -1.00 -11.73 13.58
C THR A 80 -2.47 -11.47 13.29
N HIS A 81 -2.80 -10.29 12.75
CA HIS A 81 -4.18 -9.96 12.37
C HIS A 81 -4.63 -10.82 11.19
N ASP A 82 -3.77 -11.04 10.20
CA ASP A 82 -4.10 -11.88 9.04
C ASP A 82 -4.36 -13.34 9.47
N LYS A 83 -3.53 -13.90 10.35
CA LYS A 83 -3.73 -15.25 10.92
C LYS A 83 -5.03 -15.34 11.73
N MET A 84 -5.32 -14.35 12.55
CA MET A 84 -6.54 -14.30 13.36
C MET A 84 -7.79 -14.26 12.47
N GLU A 85 -7.78 -13.43 11.42
CA GLU A 85 -8.90 -13.37 10.47
C GLU A 85 -9.07 -14.66 9.67
N GLN A 86 -7.99 -15.33 9.29
CA GLN A 86 -8.07 -16.65 8.63
C GLN A 86 -8.70 -17.71 9.52
N LEU A 87 -8.30 -17.78 10.80
CA LEU A 87 -8.88 -18.70 11.78
C LEU A 87 -10.37 -18.39 12.03
N LEU A 88 -10.73 -17.11 12.13
CA LEU A 88 -12.11 -16.69 12.28
C LEU A 88 -12.98 -17.12 11.09
N LEU A 89 -12.48 -17.00 9.86
CA LEU A 89 -13.19 -17.47 8.67
C LEU A 89 -13.39 -19.00 8.65
N LEU A 90 -12.41 -19.77 9.13
CA LEU A 90 -12.55 -21.23 9.28
C LEU A 90 -13.64 -21.55 10.30
N TRP A 91 -13.60 -20.91 11.47
CA TRP A 91 -14.58 -21.12 12.55
C TRP A 91 -16.01 -20.82 12.10
N ILE A 92 -16.22 -19.74 11.34
CA ILE A 92 -17.55 -19.40 10.80
C ILE A 92 -18.04 -20.45 9.79
N LYS A 93 -17.14 -21.04 9.00
CA LYS A 93 -17.49 -22.03 7.96
C LYS A 93 -17.75 -23.43 8.49
N GLU A 94 -17.16 -23.79 9.62
CA GLU A 94 -17.36 -25.09 10.26
C GLU A 94 -18.68 -25.15 11.06
N LYS A 95 -19.41 -24.04 11.13
CA LYS A 95 -20.75 -23.89 11.73
C LYS A 95 -21.85 -24.05 10.70
#